data_AF-A0A1U7V816-F1
#
_entry.id   AF-A0A1U7V816-F1
#
_cell.length_a   1.000
_cell.length_b   1.000
_cell.length_c   1.000
_cell.angle_alpha   90.00
_cell.angle_beta   90.00
_cell.angle_gamma   90.00
#
_symmetry.space_group_name_H-M   'P 1'
#
loop_
_entity.id
_entity.type
_entity.pdbx_description
1 polymer ?
#
loop_
_entity_poly.entity_id
_entity_poly.type
_entity_poly.pdbx_seq_one_letter_code
_entity_poly.pdbx_strand_id
1 'polypeptide(L)'
;MKEFEFHTKCKGMKLNHLCFADDLLLFYKGNYQSAMLMLRGLQAFSNASGLTTNAGKSNIFSANTVKQELEDLCETTGYKKGALPFRYLGVPFAATKLSAMDCENIAQKADNLWVKWVDHVYMKGVQWKQYKPLVECSWYWRRICSIKDKVKDGYKGNDWQKGGGKYTIQEGYKWMKGEMEDWPWARWIWSNVNIPKHSIICWLAVRQRLLTRERLEKVGVCTETRCEICGESKETIQHLFFECKFSNECLKLLLKWLGKGIQEPDIENVWKKLTRNVKGKMSRKFITATISALIYKIRMVRNKAVWNNKVMHPELICKQIKQECKIKLKMQNIRKEGRNSRNWLEQLYVTD
;
A
#
# COMPACT_ATOMS: atom_id res chain seq x y z
N MET A 1 10.57 21.13 0.93
CA MET A 1 9.75 19.96 1.30
C MET A 1 10.45 18.91 2.18
N LYS A 2 11.78 18.93 2.37
CA LYS A 2 12.50 17.94 3.21
C LYS A 2 12.23 18.03 4.72
N GLU A 3 11.53 19.08 5.17
CA GLU A 3 11.35 19.38 6.60
C GLU A 3 9.94 19.10 7.14
N PHE A 4 8.94 18.90 6.28
CA PHE A 4 7.60 18.57 6.73
C PHE A 4 7.49 17.08 7.03
N GLU A 5 7.02 16.74 8.23
CA GLU A 5 6.78 15.36 8.63
C GLU A 5 5.29 15.10 8.83
N PHE A 6 4.80 14.04 8.17
CA PHE A 6 3.43 13.58 8.32
C PHE A 6 3.19 12.95 9.70
N HIS A 7 1.96 13.11 10.19
CA HIS A 7 1.50 12.35 11.35
C HIS A 7 1.74 10.84 11.15
N THR A 8 2.11 10.13 12.22
CA THR A 8 2.60 8.74 12.16
C THR A 8 1.63 7.78 11.46
N LYS A 9 0.32 7.96 11.68
CA LYS A 9 -0.75 7.19 11.03
C LYS A 9 -1.07 7.64 9.61
N CYS A 10 -0.69 8.86 9.24
CA CYS A 10 -1.03 9.48 7.95
C CYS A 10 0.10 9.39 6.93
N LYS A 11 1.34 9.10 7.39
CA LYS A 11 2.55 9.04 6.57
C LYS A 11 2.45 8.10 5.37
N GLY A 12 1.80 6.95 5.53
CA GLY A 12 1.62 5.98 4.44
C GLY A 12 0.72 6.49 3.31
N MET A 13 -0.26 7.33 3.64
CA MET A 13 -1.21 7.93 2.71
C MET A 13 -0.76 9.30 2.19
N LYS A 14 0.32 9.86 2.76
CA LYS A 14 0.71 11.27 2.58
C LYS A 14 -0.45 12.23 2.86
N LEU A 15 -1.31 11.87 3.81
CA LEU A 15 -2.46 12.67 4.20
C LEU A 15 -2.03 13.70 5.23
N ASN A 16 -2.31 14.97 4.96
CA ASN A 16 -1.95 16.06 5.85
C ASN A 16 -3.13 17.01 6.12
N HIS A 17 -4.27 16.82 5.45
CA HIS A 17 -5.51 17.50 5.76
C HIS A 17 -6.74 16.67 5.36
N LEU A 18 -7.88 16.98 5.96
CA LEU A 18 -9.22 16.58 5.52
C LEU A 18 -10.09 17.84 5.51
N CYS A 19 -10.89 18.02 4.48
CA CYS A 19 -11.74 19.20 4.34
C CYS A 19 -13.14 18.75 3.91
N PHE A 20 -14.16 19.32 4.55
CA PHE A 20 -15.55 19.22 4.14
C PHE A 20 -16.23 20.57 4.39
N ALA A 21 -16.69 21.23 3.32
CA ALA A 21 -17.14 22.62 3.37
C ALA A 21 -16.09 23.54 4.06
N ASP A 22 -16.47 24.24 5.12
CA ASP A 22 -15.60 25.11 5.93
C ASP A 22 -14.83 24.37 7.03
N ASP A 23 -15.15 23.09 7.29
CA ASP A 23 -14.51 22.29 8.33
C ASP A 23 -13.21 21.62 7.84
N LEU A 24 -12.07 22.17 8.28
CA LEU A 24 -10.73 21.71 7.96
C LEU A 24 -10.05 21.04 9.16
N LEU A 25 -9.57 19.80 8.96
CA LEU A 25 -8.64 19.13 9.87
C LEU A 25 -7.25 19.09 9.26
N LEU A 26 -6.24 19.51 10.02
CA LEU A 26 -4.83 19.44 9.62
C LEU A 26 -4.09 18.37 10.44
N PHE A 27 -3.26 17.58 9.75
CA PHE A 27 -2.49 16.48 10.33
C PHE A 27 -1.00 16.64 10.04
N TYR A 28 -0.20 16.65 11.10
CA TYR A 28 1.24 16.74 11.02
C TYR A 28 1.89 15.94 12.16
N LYS A 29 3.18 15.64 12.05
CA LYS A 29 3.94 15.09 13.18
C LYS A 29 4.03 16.17 14.24
N GLY A 30 3.75 15.84 15.51
CA GLY A 30 3.78 16.79 16.63
C GLY A 30 5.18 17.31 16.94
N ASN A 31 5.76 18.09 16.03
CA ASN A 31 6.96 18.88 16.17
C ASN A 31 6.68 20.29 15.66
N TYR A 32 7.41 21.26 16.21
CA TYR A 32 7.23 22.68 15.92
C TYR A 32 7.39 22.99 14.42
N GLN A 33 8.39 22.39 13.75
CA GLN A 33 8.67 22.66 12.33
C GLN A 33 7.50 22.30 11.41
N SER A 34 6.87 21.14 11.61
CA SER A 34 5.74 20.72 10.76
C SER A 34 4.49 21.54 11.04
N ALA A 35 4.29 21.99 12.28
CA ALA A 35 3.22 22.91 12.65
C ALA A 35 3.39 24.25 11.92
N MET A 36 4.59 24.83 11.95
CA MET A 36 4.87 26.11 11.29
C MET A 36 4.71 26.04 9.77
N LEU A 37 5.12 24.93 9.14
CA LEU A 37 4.91 24.74 7.71
C LEU A 37 3.42 24.64 7.35
N MET A 38 2.60 24.02 8.20
CA MET A 38 1.15 23.99 8.03
C MET A 38 0.53 25.38 8.13
N LEU A 39 0.90 26.13 9.16
CA LEU A 39 0.42 27.49 9.37
C LEU A 39 0.84 28.42 8.24
N ARG A 40 2.07 28.30 7.72
CA ARG A 40 2.50 29.03 6.50
C ARG A 40 1.65 28.69 5.29
N GLY A 41 1.26 27.41 5.13
CA GLY A 41 0.33 26.99 4.08
C GLY A 41 -1.04 27.65 4.20
N LEU A 42 -1.59 27.69 5.42
CA LEU A 42 -2.84 28.40 5.71
C LEU A 42 -2.71 29.90 5.44
N GLN A 43 -1.59 30.52 5.82
CA GLN A 43 -1.36 31.94 5.56
C GLN A 43 -1.28 32.24 4.06
N ALA A 44 -0.59 31.40 3.29
CA ALA A 44 -0.52 31.55 1.83
C ALA A 44 -1.92 31.40 1.19
N PHE A 45 -2.72 30.44 1.67
CA PHE A 45 -4.11 30.28 1.23
C PHE A 45 -4.96 31.51 1.60
N SER A 46 -4.81 32.03 2.82
CA SER A 46 -5.51 33.23 3.30
C SER A 46 -5.17 34.44 2.42
N ASN A 47 -3.89 34.67 2.15
CA ASN A 47 -3.44 35.76 1.28
C ASN A 47 -3.98 35.64 -0.16
N ALA A 48 -4.13 34.41 -0.67
CA ALA A 48 -4.62 34.17 -2.03
C ALA A 48 -6.16 34.21 -2.15
N SER A 49 -6.88 33.79 -1.12
CA SER A 49 -8.35 33.64 -1.14
C SER A 49 -9.10 34.77 -0.43
N GLY A 50 -8.43 35.54 0.44
CA GLY A 50 -9.05 36.49 1.36
C GLY A 50 -9.76 35.84 2.56
N LEU A 51 -9.73 34.52 2.69
CA LEU A 51 -10.39 33.79 3.79
C LEU A 51 -9.45 33.54 4.96
N THR A 52 -9.88 33.86 6.18
CA THR A 52 -9.08 33.70 7.41
C THR A 52 -9.65 32.62 8.34
N THR A 53 -8.78 32.01 9.14
CA THR A 53 -9.20 31.04 10.17
C THR A 53 -9.85 31.74 11.36
N ASN A 54 -10.97 31.21 11.87
CA ASN A 54 -11.59 31.71 13.09
C ASN A 54 -10.90 31.11 14.33
N ALA A 55 -10.08 31.89 15.03
CA ALA A 55 -9.35 31.44 16.22
C ALA A 55 -10.27 30.99 17.37
N GLY A 56 -11.47 31.57 17.50
CA GLY A 56 -12.45 31.19 18.52
C GLY A 56 -13.10 29.82 18.30
N LYS A 57 -13.13 29.33 17.04
CA LYS A 57 -13.66 28.01 16.65
C LYS A 57 -12.56 26.98 16.42
N SER A 58 -11.33 27.42 16.16
CA SER A 58 -10.19 26.56 15.84
C SER A 58 -9.58 25.96 17.10
N ASN A 59 -9.27 24.67 17.06
CA ASN A 59 -8.72 23.93 18.19
C ASN A 59 -7.47 23.14 17.78
N ILE A 60 -6.48 23.07 18.68
CA ILE A 60 -5.30 22.22 18.53
C ILE A 60 -5.47 20.99 19.43
N PHE A 61 -5.33 19.81 18.83
CA PHE A 61 -5.44 18.54 19.52
C PHE A 61 -4.09 17.81 19.55
N SER A 62 -3.73 17.25 20.69
CA SER A 62 -2.55 16.38 20.82
C SER A 62 -2.86 15.20 21.75
N ALA A 63 -2.29 14.04 21.42
CA ALA A 63 -2.34 12.85 22.25
C ALA A 63 -1.05 12.61 23.07
N ASN A 64 0.11 12.99 22.53
CA ASN A 64 1.44 12.59 23.05
C ASN A 64 2.51 13.71 22.95
N THR A 65 2.15 14.99 22.80
CA THR A 65 3.13 16.10 22.71
C THR A 65 3.53 16.60 24.10
N VAL A 66 4.76 17.13 24.22
CA VAL A 66 5.23 17.83 25.41
C VAL A 66 4.30 19.03 25.70
N LYS A 67 3.87 19.21 26.96
CA LYS A 67 2.88 20.24 27.33
C LYS A 67 3.29 21.65 26.88
N GLN A 68 4.57 21.98 27.01
CA GLN A 68 5.11 23.30 26.71
C GLN A 68 5.07 23.65 25.22
N GLU A 69 5.43 22.72 24.32
CA GLU A 69 5.33 22.97 22.87
C GLU A 69 3.88 23.20 22.40
N LEU A 70 2.91 22.59 23.08
CA LEU A 70 1.50 22.78 22.79
C LEU A 70 1.00 24.16 23.28
N GLU A 71 1.49 24.61 24.44
CA GLU A 71 1.21 25.93 24.99
C GLU A 71 1.76 27.03 24.07
N ASP A 72 3.04 26.93 23.68
CA ASP A 72 3.68 27.87 22.75
C ASP A 72 2.92 27.97 21.42
N LEU A 73 2.42 26.84 20.89
CA LEU A 73 1.66 26.82 19.66
C LEU A 73 0.28 27.45 19.81
N CYS A 74 -0.40 27.24 20.95
CA CYS A 74 -1.68 27.89 21.23
C CYS A 74 -1.50 29.40 21.36
N GLU A 75 -0.44 29.87 22.03
CA GLU A 75 -0.11 31.29 22.14
C GLU A 75 0.21 31.91 20.78
N THR A 76 1.03 31.23 19.97
CA THR A 76 1.44 31.73 18.64
C THR A 76 0.26 31.83 17.67
N THR A 77 -0.71 30.90 17.75
CA THR A 77 -1.83 30.81 16.80
C THR A 77 -3.10 31.50 17.29
N GLY A 78 -3.23 31.72 18.60
CA GLY A 78 -4.48 32.13 19.24
C GLY A 78 -5.54 31.02 19.29
N TYR A 79 -5.22 29.78 18.90
CA TYR A 79 -6.15 28.66 18.91
C TYR A 79 -6.24 28.04 20.30
N LYS A 80 -7.42 27.50 20.64
CA LYS A 80 -7.63 26.85 21.93
C LYS A 80 -7.12 25.41 21.91
N LYS A 81 -6.69 24.92 23.07
CA LYS A 81 -6.41 23.49 23.25
C LYS A 81 -7.72 22.70 23.28
N GLY A 82 -7.86 21.76 22.35
CA GLY A 82 -8.98 20.83 22.29
C GLY A 82 -8.73 19.54 23.06
N ALA A 83 -9.81 18.85 23.46
CA ALA A 83 -9.76 17.55 24.10
C ALA A 83 -10.16 16.42 23.13
N LEU A 84 -9.49 15.27 23.24
CA LEU A 84 -9.85 14.05 22.51
C LEU A 84 -10.67 13.11 23.41
N PRO A 85 -11.66 12.36 22.87
CA PRO A 85 -12.14 12.42 21.49
C PRO A 85 -13.06 13.62 21.23
N PHE A 86 -13.02 14.18 20.02
CA PHE A 86 -13.99 15.19 19.55
C PHE A 86 -14.82 14.63 18.38
N ARG A 87 -15.88 15.32 17.95
CA ARG A 87 -16.68 14.89 16.79
C ARG A 87 -16.31 15.67 15.54
N TYR A 88 -16.07 14.96 14.44
CA TYR A 88 -15.94 15.54 13.10
C TYR A 88 -17.00 14.90 12.20
N LEU A 89 -17.89 15.72 11.62
CA LEU A 89 -19.04 15.26 10.84
C LEU A 89 -19.91 14.22 11.59
N GLY A 90 -20.03 14.38 12.90
CA GLY A 90 -20.79 13.49 13.79
C GLY A 90 -20.07 12.20 14.20
N VAL A 91 -18.90 11.90 13.61
CA VAL A 91 -18.08 10.72 13.94
C VAL A 91 -17.06 11.08 15.03
N PRO A 92 -16.92 10.27 16.10
CA PRO A 92 -15.89 10.46 17.10
C PRO A 92 -14.50 10.27 16.48
N PHE A 93 -13.71 11.33 16.54
CA PHE A 93 -12.30 11.36 16.22
C PHE A 93 -11.50 11.11 17.50
N ALA A 94 -10.92 9.92 17.62
CA ALA A 94 -10.23 9.46 18.83
C ALA A 94 -8.75 9.14 18.55
N ALA A 95 -7.91 9.29 19.59
CA ALA A 95 -6.51 8.84 19.55
C ALA A 95 -6.38 7.30 19.60
N THR A 96 -7.43 6.61 20.05
CA THR A 96 -7.51 5.16 20.19
C THR A 96 -8.44 4.56 19.13
N LYS A 97 -8.42 3.23 18.99
CA LYS A 97 -9.43 2.54 18.17
C LYS A 97 -10.80 2.78 18.79
N LEU A 98 -11.79 3.07 17.94
CA LEU A 98 -13.19 3.12 18.36
C LEU A 98 -13.59 1.77 18.95
N SER A 99 -14.23 1.81 20.12
CA SER A 99 -14.78 0.61 20.76
C SER A 99 -16.05 0.15 20.06
N ALA A 100 -16.48 -1.08 20.34
CA ALA A 100 -17.78 -1.58 19.85
C ALA A 100 -18.93 -0.67 20.32
N MET A 101 -18.84 -0.18 21.56
CA MET A 101 -19.81 0.76 22.15
C MET A 101 -19.82 2.10 21.41
N ASP A 102 -18.67 2.62 20.97
CA ASP A 102 -18.61 3.86 20.19
C ASP A 102 -19.30 3.71 18.83
N CYS A 103 -19.08 2.57 18.16
CA CYS A 103 -19.73 2.24 16.90
C CYS A 103 -21.24 2.01 17.06
N GLU A 104 -21.65 1.37 18.15
CA GLU A 104 -23.06 1.14 18.47
C GLU A 104 -23.77 2.46 18.80
N ASN A 105 -23.11 3.36 19.54
CA ASN A 105 -23.59 4.71 19.78
C ASN A 105 -23.72 5.53 18.49
N ILE A 106 -22.85 5.34 17.49
CA ILE A 106 -23.00 5.98 16.17
C ILE A 106 -24.21 5.40 15.42
N ALA A 107 -24.39 4.08 15.48
CA ALA A 107 -25.45 3.38 14.76
C ALA A 107 -26.84 3.62 15.36
N GLN A 108 -26.94 3.80 16.68
CA GLN A 108 -28.20 4.03 17.39
C GLN A 108 -28.59 5.52 17.45
N LYS A 109 -27.62 6.42 17.27
CA LYS A 109 -27.87 7.87 17.20
C LYS A 109 -28.42 8.28 15.84
N ALA A 110 -29.75 8.24 15.73
CA ALA A 110 -30.50 8.81 14.62
C ALA A 110 -30.25 10.32 14.41
N ASP A 111 -29.59 11.00 15.36
CA ASP A 111 -29.19 12.41 15.32
C ASP A 111 -27.81 12.68 14.71
N ASN A 112 -27.00 11.66 14.43
CA ASN A 112 -25.71 11.83 13.75
C ASN A 112 -25.93 12.34 12.32
N LEU A 113 -25.36 13.49 11.97
CA LEU A 113 -25.50 14.12 10.65
C LEU A 113 -25.16 13.16 9.51
N TRP A 114 -24.15 12.29 9.68
CA TRP A 114 -23.83 11.27 8.69
C TRP A 114 -24.93 10.21 8.55
N VAL A 115 -25.48 9.72 9.66
CA VAL A 115 -26.58 8.72 9.65
C VAL A 115 -27.85 9.35 9.08
N LYS A 116 -28.18 10.58 9.48
CA LYS A 116 -29.30 11.38 8.94
C LYS A 116 -29.13 11.65 7.46
N TRP A 117 -27.93 11.99 7.01
CA TRP A 117 -27.66 12.24 5.60
C TRP A 117 -27.77 10.95 4.79
N VAL A 118 -27.19 9.85 5.28
CA VAL A 118 -27.33 8.54 4.64
C VAL A 118 -28.80 8.11 4.57
N ASP A 119 -29.54 8.30 5.66
CA ASP A 119 -30.96 8.01 5.67
C ASP A 119 -31.71 8.93 4.71
N HIS A 120 -31.62 10.24 4.85
CA HIS A 120 -32.34 11.20 4.01
C HIS A 120 -32.00 11.10 2.51
N VAL A 121 -30.73 10.93 2.15
CA VAL A 121 -30.27 10.90 0.76
C VAL A 121 -30.46 9.52 0.14
N TYR A 122 -30.11 8.46 0.86
CA TYR A 122 -30.11 7.11 0.29
C TYR A 122 -31.28 6.26 0.76
N MET A 123 -31.48 6.10 2.07
CA MET A 123 -32.39 5.07 2.60
C MET A 123 -33.85 5.51 2.70
N LYS A 124 -34.10 6.81 2.82
CA LYS A 124 -35.39 7.49 2.95
C LYS A 124 -36.32 6.80 3.96
N GLY A 125 -35.80 6.48 5.15
CA GLY A 125 -36.56 5.83 6.23
C GLY A 125 -36.71 4.30 6.09
N VAL A 126 -36.18 3.69 5.02
CA VAL A 126 -36.21 2.24 4.85
C VAL A 126 -35.21 1.57 5.81
N GLN A 127 -35.63 0.52 6.51
CA GLN A 127 -34.74 -0.19 7.43
C GLN A 127 -33.47 -0.73 6.73
N TRP A 128 -32.30 -0.49 7.34
CA TRP A 128 -30.99 -0.89 6.79
C TRP A 128 -30.93 -2.35 6.33
N LYS A 129 -31.46 -3.28 7.13
CA LYS A 129 -31.44 -4.73 6.82
C LYS A 129 -32.22 -5.12 5.57
N GLN A 130 -33.16 -4.28 5.14
CA GLN A 130 -34.08 -4.54 4.02
C GLN A 130 -33.83 -3.60 2.83
N TYR A 131 -33.15 -2.48 3.06
CA TYR A 131 -32.87 -1.48 2.05
C TYR A 131 -32.12 -2.04 0.83
N LYS A 132 -32.55 -1.63 -0.37
CA LYS A 132 -31.88 -1.88 -1.65
C LYS A 132 -31.58 -0.54 -2.32
N PRO A 133 -30.34 -0.31 -2.80
CA PRO A 133 -29.99 0.95 -3.42
C PRO A 133 -30.60 1.08 -4.83
N LEU A 134 -30.97 2.29 -5.22
CA LEU A 134 -31.38 2.61 -6.59
C LEU A 134 -30.18 2.47 -7.55
N VAL A 135 -30.46 2.23 -8.84
CA VAL A 135 -29.42 2.08 -9.87
C VAL A 135 -28.57 3.35 -10.02
N GLU A 136 -29.19 4.50 -9.81
CA GLU A 136 -28.58 5.84 -9.89
C GLU A 136 -27.65 6.15 -8.72
N CYS A 137 -27.71 5.38 -7.63
CA CYS A 137 -26.82 5.59 -6.50
C CYS A 137 -25.35 5.39 -6.92
N SER A 138 -24.47 6.13 -6.26
CA SER A 138 -23.02 6.03 -6.47
C SER A 138 -22.55 4.58 -6.40
N TRP A 139 -21.56 4.24 -7.24
CA TRP A 139 -21.00 2.88 -7.28
C TRP A 139 -20.54 2.41 -5.89
N TYR A 140 -19.92 3.32 -5.12
CA TYR A 140 -19.48 3.04 -3.76
C TYR A 140 -20.64 2.67 -2.83
N TRP A 141 -21.74 3.41 -2.88
CA TRP A 141 -22.93 3.11 -2.06
C TRP A 141 -23.55 1.77 -2.44
N ARG A 142 -23.74 1.52 -3.75
CA ARG A 142 -24.22 0.22 -4.25
C ARG A 142 -23.31 -0.93 -3.81
N ARG A 143 -21.99 -0.70 -3.81
CA ARG A 143 -21.03 -1.70 -3.34
C ARG A 143 -21.14 -1.97 -1.83
N ILE A 144 -21.33 -0.93 -1.02
CA ILE A 144 -21.56 -1.07 0.43
C ILE A 144 -22.83 -1.90 0.69
N CYS A 145 -23.95 -1.58 0.02
CA CYS A 145 -25.19 -2.37 0.17
C CYS A 145 -25.03 -3.82 -0.31
N SER A 146 -24.28 -4.06 -1.39
CA SER A 146 -23.97 -5.41 -1.85
C SER A 146 -23.16 -6.21 -0.83
N ILE A 147 -22.19 -5.57 -0.16
CA ILE A 147 -21.41 -6.20 0.91
C ILE A 147 -22.31 -6.49 2.12
N LYS A 148 -23.18 -5.55 2.51
CA LYS A 148 -24.17 -5.74 3.58
C LYS A 148 -25.01 -7.00 3.34
N ASP A 149 -25.55 -7.16 2.14
CA ASP A 149 -26.40 -8.31 1.81
C ASP A 149 -25.61 -9.62 1.90
N LYS A 150 -24.37 -9.66 1.39
CA LYS A 150 -23.49 -10.83 1.55
C LYS A 150 -23.25 -11.15 3.02
N VAL A 151 -22.85 -10.16 3.82
CA VAL A 151 -22.56 -10.35 5.25
C VAL A 151 -23.81 -10.76 6.03
N LYS A 152 -25.00 -10.29 5.64
CA LYS A 152 -26.28 -10.70 6.23
C LYS A 152 -26.53 -12.21 6.09
N ASP A 153 -26.20 -12.78 4.93
CA ASP A 153 -26.33 -14.23 4.70
C ASP A 153 -25.29 -15.00 5.51
N GLY A 154 -24.03 -14.53 5.54
CA GLY A 154 -22.96 -15.11 6.35
C GLY A 154 -23.22 -15.06 7.85
N TYR A 155 -23.84 -13.98 8.33
CA TYR A 155 -24.17 -13.79 9.73
C TYR A 155 -25.22 -14.79 10.23
N LYS A 156 -26.14 -15.24 9.35
CA LYS A 156 -27.12 -16.28 9.67
C LYS A 156 -26.56 -17.70 9.54
N GLY A 157 -25.64 -17.94 8.60
CA GLY A 157 -25.17 -19.27 8.24
C GLY A 157 -23.95 -19.80 9.01
N ASN A 158 -23.17 -18.95 9.69
CA ASN A 158 -21.91 -19.37 10.32
C ASN A 158 -21.96 -19.45 11.86
N ASP A 159 -23.16 -19.56 12.45
CA ASP A 159 -23.38 -19.71 13.90
C ASP A 159 -22.59 -18.70 14.78
N TRP A 160 -22.32 -17.47 14.29
CA TRP A 160 -21.65 -16.38 15.04
C TRP A 160 -22.41 -15.90 16.29
N GLN A 161 -23.51 -16.57 16.65
CA GLN A 161 -24.36 -16.29 17.81
C GLN A 161 -24.49 -17.48 18.78
N LYS A 162 -24.08 -18.71 18.42
CA LYS A 162 -24.24 -19.88 19.30
C LYS A 162 -22.94 -20.16 20.06
N GLY A 163 -22.98 -20.01 21.39
CA GLY A 163 -21.88 -20.38 22.29
C GLY A 163 -20.92 -19.24 22.64
N GLY A 164 -21.42 -18.10 23.12
CA GLY A 164 -20.63 -17.08 23.83
C GLY A 164 -19.58 -16.28 23.03
N GLY A 165 -19.34 -16.59 21.75
CA GLY A 165 -18.28 -15.98 20.93
C GLY A 165 -18.70 -14.70 20.23
N LYS A 166 -18.18 -13.55 20.69
CA LYS A 166 -18.36 -12.23 20.03
C LYS A 166 -17.79 -12.26 18.60
N TYR A 167 -18.59 -11.86 17.61
CA TYR A 167 -18.13 -11.63 16.24
C TYR A 167 -16.83 -10.81 16.23
N THR A 168 -15.79 -11.33 15.56
CA THR A 168 -14.59 -10.56 15.25
C THR A 168 -14.55 -10.17 13.78
N ILE A 169 -14.01 -8.98 13.50
CA ILE A 169 -13.75 -8.52 12.11
C ILE A 169 -12.86 -9.53 11.36
N GLN A 170 -11.96 -10.23 12.08
CA GLN A 170 -11.08 -11.23 11.49
C GLN A 170 -11.85 -12.44 10.97
N GLU A 171 -12.83 -12.96 11.72
CA GLU A 171 -13.66 -14.09 11.31
C GLU A 171 -14.56 -13.72 10.14
N GLY A 172 -15.23 -12.56 10.20
CA GLY A 172 -16.02 -12.06 9.08
C GLY A 172 -15.19 -11.89 7.80
N TYR A 173 -13.95 -11.41 7.92
CA TYR A 173 -13.04 -11.29 6.80
C TYR A 173 -12.55 -12.64 6.25
N LYS A 174 -12.25 -13.62 7.11
CA LYS A 174 -11.91 -14.99 6.70
C LYS A 174 -13.06 -15.66 5.97
N TRP A 175 -14.29 -15.52 6.48
CA TRP A 175 -15.48 -16.03 5.83
C TRP A 175 -15.73 -15.36 4.46
N MET A 176 -15.68 -14.04 4.38
CA MET A 176 -15.86 -13.31 3.11
C MET A 176 -14.79 -13.64 2.06
N LYS A 177 -13.60 -14.05 2.50
CA LYS A 177 -12.53 -14.49 1.60
C LYS A 177 -12.82 -15.84 0.94
N GLY A 178 -13.66 -16.68 1.55
CA GLY A 178 -13.91 -18.04 1.11
C GLY A 178 -12.65 -18.93 1.21
N GLU A 179 -12.66 -20.05 0.50
CA GLU A 179 -11.48 -20.88 0.32
C GLU A 179 -10.42 -20.10 -0.46
N MET A 180 -9.29 -19.84 0.18
CA MET A 180 -8.14 -19.26 -0.49
C MET A 180 -7.34 -20.39 -1.14
N GLU A 181 -7.04 -20.24 -2.42
CA GLU A 181 -5.98 -21.01 -3.07
C GLU A 181 -4.70 -20.88 -2.24
N ASP A 182 -4.16 -22.01 -1.79
CA ASP A 182 -2.83 -22.01 -1.21
C ASP A 182 -1.81 -21.79 -2.33
N TRP A 183 -0.93 -20.84 -2.11
CA TRP A 183 0.17 -20.54 -3.01
C TRP A 183 1.47 -20.81 -2.24
N PRO A 184 1.98 -22.06 -2.21
CA PRO A 184 3.16 -22.42 -1.43
C PRO A 184 4.42 -21.61 -1.77
N TRP A 185 4.44 -20.96 -2.94
CA TRP A 185 5.50 -20.06 -3.37
C TRP A 185 5.32 -18.60 -2.91
N ALA A 186 4.15 -18.19 -2.42
CA ALA A 186 3.90 -16.82 -1.97
C ALA A 186 4.84 -16.39 -0.83
N ARG A 187 5.24 -17.34 0.02
CA ARG A 187 6.23 -17.14 1.10
C ARG A 187 7.60 -16.62 0.60
N TRP A 188 7.93 -16.87 -0.67
CA TRP A 188 9.16 -16.38 -1.28
C TRP A 188 9.05 -14.90 -1.66
N ILE A 189 7.91 -14.49 -2.20
CA ILE A 189 7.64 -13.08 -2.58
C ILE A 189 7.51 -12.21 -1.33
N TRP A 190 6.85 -12.72 -0.29
CA TRP A 190 6.63 -12.02 0.98
C TRP A 190 7.71 -12.28 2.03
N SER A 191 8.88 -12.76 1.62
CA SER A 191 10.01 -12.93 2.54
C SER A 191 10.50 -11.59 3.07
N ASN A 192 10.91 -11.57 4.34
CA ASN A 192 11.59 -10.42 4.98
C ASN A 192 12.90 -9.98 4.31
N VAL A 193 13.50 -10.82 3.46
CA VAL A 193 14.68 -10.50 2.63
C VAL A 193 14.28 -9.66 1.42
N ASN A 194 13.02 -9.69 0.98
CA ASN A 194 12.55 -8.85 -0.12
C ASN A 194 12.35 -7.40 0.35
N ILE A 195 12.54 -6.46 -0.58
CA ILE A 195 12.14 -5.07 -0.38
C ILE A 195 10.63 -4.98 -0.67
N PRO A 196 9.80 -4.36 0.19
CA PRO A 196 8.34 -4.37 0.04
C PRO A 196 7.83 -3.95 -1.35
N LYS A 197 8.43 -2.91 -1.95
CA LYS A 197 8.08 -2.47 -3.32
C LYS A 197 8.33 -3.55 -4.38
N HIS A 198 9.37 -4.37 -4.21
CA HIS A 198 9.67 -5.49 -5.11
C HIS A 198 8.64 -6.60 -4.93
N SER A 199 8.29 -6.93 -3.67
CA SER A 199 7.27 -7.93 -3.35
C SER A 199 5.92 -7.60 -3.99
N ILE A 200 5.47 -6.35 -3.89
CA ILE A 200 4.18 -5.92 -4.45
C ILE A 200 4.17 -6.07 -5.98
N ILE A 201 5.19 -5.55 -6.67
CA ILE A 201 5.24 -5.62 -8.14
C ILE A 201 5.41 -7.08 -8.61
N CYS A 202 6.24 -7.86 -7.93
CA CYS A 202 6.41 -9.28 -8.22
C CYS A 202 5.10 -10.06 -8.01
N TRP A 203 4.36 -9.77 -6.93
CA TRP A 203 3.06 -10.38 -6.67
C TRP A 203 2.05 -10.08 -7.79
N LEU A 204 1.98 -8.81 -8.22
CA LEU A 204 1.14 -8.42 -9.35
C LEU A 204 1.58 -9.09 -10.65
N ALA A 205 2.89 -9.22 -10.90
CA ALA A 205 3.42 -9.89 -12.09
C ALA A 205 2.97 -11.36 -12.15
N VAL A 206 3.16 -12.11 -11.05
CA VAL A 206 2.81 -13.54 -11.00
C VAL A 206 1.30 -13.76 -11.07
N ARG A 207 0.49 -12.86 -10.50
CA ARG A 207 -0.98 -12.88 -10.64
C ARG A 207 -1.45 -12.45 -12.03
N GLN A 208 -0.52 -12.19 -12.95
CA GLN A 208 -0.72 -11.59 -14.25
C GLN A 208 -1.42 -10.23 -14.24
N ARG A 209 -1.42 -9.47 -13.13
CA ARG A 209 -2.23 -8.25 -12.92
C ARG A 209 -1.55 -6.93 -13.26
N LEU A 210 -0.33 -6.95 -13.78
CA LEU A 210 0.35 -5.72 -14.19
C LEU A 210 -0.26 -5.12 -15.46
N LEU A 211 -0.34 -3.79 -15.54
CA LEU A 211 -0.80 -3.08 -16.74
C LEU A 211 0.26 -3.16 -17.83
N THR A 212 0.27 -4.21 -18.64
CA THR A 212 1.04 -4.32 -19.89
C THR A 212 0.32 -3.65 -21.06
N ARG A 213 0.99 -3.40 -22.20
CA ARG A 213 0.32 -2.85 -23.39
C ARG A 213 -0.83 -3.74 -23.87
N GLU A 214 -0.68 -5.07 -23.81
CA GLU A 214 -1.79 -6.00 -24.10
C GLU A 214 -3.03 -5.70 -23.24
N ARG A 215 -2.85 -5.45 -21.94
CA ARG A 215 -3.96 -5.13 -21.04
C ARG A 215 -4.52 -3.74 -21.28
N LEU A 216 -3.67 -2.77 -21.59
CA LEU A 216 -4.07 -1.40 -21.91
C LEU A 216 -4.87 -1.33 -23.22
N GLU A 217 -4.50 -2.14 -24.21
CA GLU A 217 -5.28 -2.35 -25.44
C GLU A 217 -6.67 -2.88 -25.13
N LYS A 218 -6.77 -3.95 -24.32
CA LYS A 218 -8.06 -4.54 -23.92
C LYS A 218 -9.00 -3.57 -23.20
N VAL A 219 -8.47 -2.52 -22.56
CA VAL A 219 -9.28 -1.47 -21.90
C VAL A 219 -9.39 -0.18 -22.72
N GLY A 220 -8.94 -0.18 -23.98
CA GLY A 220 -9.08 0.95 -24.90
C GLY A 220 -8.13 2.14 -24.62
N VAL A 221 -7.06 1.94 -23.86
CA VAL A 221 -6.11 3.00 -23.49
C VAL A 221 -5.00 3.17 -24.53
N CYS A 222 -4.65 2.14 -25.30
CA CYS A 222 -3.70 2.24 -26.39
C CYS A 222 -4.03 1.28 -27.55
N THR A 223 -3.61 1.64 -28.76
CA THR A 223 -3.75 0.80 -29.97
C THR A 223 -2.48 0.02 -30.29
N GLU A 224 -1.32 0.57 -29.95
CA GLU A 224 -0.03 -0.09 -30.14
C GLU A 224 0.28 -1.06 -28.98
N THR A 225 0.72 -2.26 -29.31
CA THR A 225 1.00 -3.32 -28.34
C THR A 225 2.45 -3.73 -28.25
N ARG A 226 3.33 -3.19 -29.12
CA ARG A 226 4.77 -3.46 -29.06
C ARG A 226 5.37 -3.09 -27.70
N CYS A 227 6.37 -3.86 -27.30
CA CYS A 227 7.14 -3.66 -26.08
C CYS A 227 7.99 -2.39 -26.18
N GLU A 228 7.81 -1.46 -25.25
CA GLU A 228 8.53 -0.18 -25.25
C GLU A 228 10.02 -0.32 -24.91
N ILE A 229 10.45 -1.48 -24.44
CA ILE A 229 11.86 -1.74 -24.16
C ILE A 229 12.60 -2.19 -25.42
N CYS A 230 12.08 -3.19 -26.15
CA CYS A 230 12.76 -3.77 -27.31
C CYS A 230 12.19 -3.33 -28.66
N GLY A 231 10.94 -2.89 -28.72
CA GLY A 231 10.25 -2.49 -29.95
C GLY A 231 9.82 -3.65 -30.87
N GLU A 232 10.20 -4.89 -30.57
CA GLU A 232 10.12 -6.00 -31.54
C GLU A 232 8.89 -6.90 -31.40
N SER A 233 8.34 -7.07 -30.19
CA SER A 233 7.25 -8.04 -29.95
C SER A 233 6.15 -7.45 -29.07
N LYS A 234 4.98 -8.11 -29.06
CA LYS A 234 3.83 -7.72 -28.23
C LYS A 234 4.19 -7.75 -26.74
N GLU A 235 3.90 -6.67 -26.02
CA GLU A 235 4.16 -6.56 -24.58
C GLU A 235 3.13 -7.36 -23.77
N THR A 236 3.45 -8.63 -23.55
CA THR A 236 2.81 -9.49 -22.55
C THR A 236 3.65 -9.53 -21.27
N ILE A 237 3.12 -10.08 -20.18
CA ILE A 237 3.91 -10.29 -18.95
C ILE A 237 5.06 -11.28 -19.21
N GLN A 238 4.78 -12.32 -20.00
CA GLN A 238 5.76 -13.30 -20.39
C GLN A 238 6.91 -12.65 -21.18
N HIS A 239 6.56 -11.88 -22.21
CA HIS A 239 7.53 -11.19 -23.03
C HIS A 239 8.34 -10.19 -22.18
N LEU A 240 7.66 -9.32 -21.43
CA LEU A 240 8.30 -8.25 -20.68
C LEU A 240 9.37 -8.76 -19.71
N PHE A 241 9.16 -9.89 -19.04
CA PHE A 241 10.07 -10.38 -18.00
C PHE A 241 11.00 -11.51 -18.44
N PHE A 242 10.66 -12.27 -19.49
CA PHE A 242 11.37 -13.52 -19.82
C PHE A 242 11.75 -13.71 -21.28
N GLU A 243 11.10 -13.05 -22.25
CA GLU A 243 11.43 -13.22 -23.67
C GLU A 243 12.13 -11.99 -24.24
N CYS A 244 11.83 -10.81 -23.70
CA CYS A 244 12.44 -9.55 -24.09
C CYS A 244 13.97 -9.64 -23.97
N LYS A 245 14.68 -9.33 -25.06
CA LYS A 245 16.15 -9.38 -25.16
C LYS A 245 16.82 -8.68 -23.98
N PHE A 246 16.35 -7.49 -23.64
CA PHE A 246 16.80 -6.70 -22.50
C PHE A 246 16.65 -7.44 -21.16
N SER A 247 15.47 -8.00 -20.90
CA SER A 247 15.16 -8.70 -19.65
C SER A 247 15.96 -9.99 -19.51
N ASN A 248 16.14 -10.71 -20.63
CA ASN A 248 16.98 -11.89 -20.71
C ASN A 248 18.45 -11.58 -20.43
N GLU A 249 18.98 -10.49 -20.98
CA GLU A 249 20.34 -10.06 -20.71
C GLU A 249 20.56 -9.70 -19.23
N CYS A 250 19.63 -8.94 -18.63
CA CYS A 250 19.66 -8.63 -17.20
C CYS A 250 19.65 -9.92 -16.35
N LEU A 251 18.80 -10.88 -16.71
CA LEU A 251 18.73 -12.15 -16.01
C LEU A 251 20.05 -12.93 -16.14
N LYS A 252 20.63 -13.06 -17.34
CA LYS A 252 21.93 -13.73 -17.57
C LYS A 252 23.04 -13.12 -16.72
N LEU A 253 23.15 -11.79 -16.67
CA LEU A 253 24.13 -11.08 -15.86
C LEU A 253 23.98 -11.36 -14.36
N LEU A 254 22.74 -11.36 -13.85
CA LEU A 254 22.47 -11.67 -12.44
C LEU A 254 22.71 -13.13 -12.11
N LEU A 255 22.37 -14.06 -13.01
CA LEU A 255 22.62 -15.48 -12.81
C LEU A 255 24.12 -15.80 -12.78
N LYS A 256 24.89 -15.19 -13.68
CA LYS A 256 26.37 -15.24 -13.66
C LYS A 256 26.91 -14.78 -12.30
N TRP A 257 26.42 -13.65 -11.79
CA TRP A 257 26.81 -13.14 -10.47
C TRP A 257 26.42 -14.08 -9.32
N LEU A 258 25.26 -14.74 -9.39
CA LEU A 258 24.81 -15.71 -8.40
C LEU A 258 25.53 -17.08 -8.51
N GLY A 259 26.42 -17.26 -9.49
CA GLY A 259 27.06 -18.55 -9.78
C GLY A 259 26.07 -19.61 -10.26
N LYS A 260 25.04 -19.21 -11.02
CA LYS A 260 24.00 -20.08 -11.56
C LYS A 260 24.00 -20.02 -13.09
N GLY A 261 23.99 -21.16 -13.75
CA GLY A 261 23.72 -21.27 -15.18
C GLY A 261 22.27 -21.69 -15.41
N ILE A 262 21.55 -20.99 -16.30
CA ILE A 262 20.26 -21.44 -16.85
C ILE A 262 20.35 -21.35 -18.37
N GLN A 263 19.90 -22.39 -19.06
CA GLN A 263 19.81 -22.39 -20.52
C GLN A 263 18.56 -21.67 -21.04
N GLU A 264 17.39 -21.72 -20.37
CA GLU A 264 16.18 -20.97 -20.76
C GLU A 264 15.20 -20.72 -19.57
N PRO A 265 14.74 -19.48 -19.33
CA PRO A 265 13.82 -19.14 -18.24
C PRO A 265 12.35 -19.15 -18.67
N ASP A 266 11.53 -19.96 -18.00
CA ASP A 266 10.05 -19.98 -18.09
C ASP A 266 9.41 -19.46 -16.78
N ILE A 267 8.40 -18.58 -16.87
CA ILE A 267 7.80 -17.81 -15.76
C ILE A 267 7.28 -18.68 -14.62
N GLU A 268 6.70 -19.84 -14.93
CA GLU A 268 6.10 -20.72 -13.90
C GLU A 268 7.16 -21.55 -13.16
N ASN A 269 8.31 -21.77 -13.81
CA ASN A 269 9.32 -22.70 -13.34
C ASN A 269 10.66 -22.04 -13.00
N VAL A 270 10.89 -20.76 -13.30
CA VAL A 270 12.12 -20.02 -12.96
C VAL A 270 12.42 -20.14 -11.47
N TRP A 271 11.42 -19.96 -10.60
CA TRP A 271 11.59 -20.06 -9.16
C TRP A 271 11.94 -21.48 -8.71
N LYS A 272 11.25 -22.49 -9.25
CA LYS A 272 11.52 -23.90 -8.95
C LYS A 272 12.93 -24.28 -9.42
N LYS A 273 13.29 -23.98 -10.66
CA LYS A 273 14.61 -24.26 -11.26
C LYS A 273 15.74 -23.56 -10.49
N LEU A 274 15.56 -22.28 -10.15
CA LEU A 274 16.58 -21.49 -9.44
C LEU A 274 16.81 -21.93 -7.99
N THR A 275 15.79 -22.47 -7.33
CA THR A 275 15.88 -22.82 -5.90
C THR A 275 16.09 -24.31 -5.65
N ARG A 276 15.88 -25.19 -6.65
CA ARG A 276 15.93 -26.67 -6.50
C ARG A 276 17.27 -27.17 -5.96
N ASN A 277 18.37 -26.59 -6.41
CA ASN A 277 19.73 -27.05 -6.09
C ASN A 277 20.48 -26.10 -5.14
N VAL A 278 19.75 -25.26 -4.38
CA VAL A 278 20.36 -24.27 -3.48
C VAL A 278 20.32 -24.78 -2.05
N LYS A 279 21.49 -25.13 -1.51
CA LYS A 279 21.65 -25.48 -0.09
C LYS A 279 21.56 -24.21 0.76
N GLY A 280 20.70 -24.23 1.79
CA GLY A 280 20.48 -23.11 2.71
C GLY A 280 19.13 -22.40 2.55
N LYS A 281 18.46 -22.10 3.68
CA LYS A 281 17.18 -21.37 3.67
C LYS A 281 17.38 -19.91 3.29
N MET A 282 18.42 -19.26 3.83
CA MET A 282 18.74 -17.87 3.50
C MET A 282 19.19 -17.71 2.04
N SER A 283 20.03 -18.61 1.53
CA SER A 283 20.49 -18.56 0.13
C SER A 283 19.32 -18.63 -0.86
N ARG A 284 18.32 -19.50 -0.60
CA ARG A 284 17.09 -19.55 -1.39
C ARG A 284 16.31 -18.25 -1.33
N LYS A 285 16.10 -17.70 -0.13
CA LYS A 285 15.41 -16.40 0.05
C LYS A 285 16.12 -15.27 -0.69
N PHE A 286 17.46 -15.25 -0.65
CA PHE A 286 18.26 -14.23 -1.32
C PHE A 286 18.10 -14.30 -2.85
N ILE A 287 18.21 -15.49 -3.45
CA ILE A 287 17.97 -15.67 -4.89
C ILE A 287 16.56 -15.20 -5.26
N THR A 288 15.55 -15.58 -4.47
CA THR A 288 14.18 -15.14 -4.75
C THR A 288 13.99 -13.63 -4.61
N ALA A 289 14.71 -12.99 -3.68
CA ALA A 289 14.72 -11.55 -3.52
C ALA A 289 15.35 -10.84 -4.74
N THR A 290 16.44 -11.40 -5.28
CA THR A 290 17.13 -10.88 -6.47
C THR A 290 16.23 -10.93 -7.71
N ILE A 291 15.51 -12.03 -7.93
CA ILE A 291 14.55 -12.12 -9.05
C ILE A 291 13.38 -11.15 -8.85
N SER A 292 12.88 -11.01 -7.62
CA SER A 292 11.83 -10.02 -7.32
C SER A 292 12.31 -8.59 -7.61
N ALA A 293 13.58 -8.28 -7.31
CA ALA A 293 14.20 -7.00 -7.64
C ALA A 293 14.36 -6.80 -9.14
N LEU A 294 14.74 -7.84 -9.89
CA LEU A 294 14.80 -7.82 -11.35
C LEU A 294 13.45 -7.47 -11.98
N ILE A 295 12.37 -8.16 -11.58
CA ILE A 295 11.01 -7.89 -12.06
C ILE A 295 10.61 -6.43 -11.78
N TYR A 296 10.90 -5.94 -10.58
CA TYR A 296 10.65 -4.54 -10.24
C TYR A 296 11.43 -3.56 -11.13
N LYS A 297 12.73 -3.80 -11.33
CA LYS A 297 13.58 -2.91 -12.13
C LYS A 297 13.22 -2.93 -13.62
N ILE A 298 12.88 -4.09 -14.17
CA ILE A 298 12.34 -4.19 -15.54
C ILE A 298 11.06 -3.36 -15.67
N ARG A 299 10.13 -3.48 -14.71
CA ARG A 299 8.90 -2.66 -14.71
C ARG A 299 9.20 -1.16 -14.63
N MET A 300 10.20 -0.77 -13.85
CA MET A 300 10.66 0.61 -13.75
C MET A 300 11.27 1.10 -15.08
N VAL A 301 12.12 0.30 -15.74
CA VAL A 301 12.69 0.60 -17.07
C VAL A 301 11.57 0.77 -18.09
N ARG A 302 10.64 -0.18 -18.14
CA ARG A 302 9.46 -0.13 -19.01
C ARG A 302 8.68 1.17 -18.83
N ASN A 303 8.40 1.56 -17.58
CA ASN A 303 7.69 2.81 -17.31
C ASN A 303 8.51 4.04 -17.76
N LYS A 304 9.83 4.05 -17.58
CA LYS A 304 10.68 5.13 -18.11
C LYS A 304 10.70 5.15 -19.64
N ALA A 305 10.63 4.00 -20.30
CA ALA A 305 10.52 3.94 -21.74
C ALA A 305 9.21 4.59 -22.20
N VAL A 306 8.07 4.22 -21.61
CA VAL A 306 6.75 4.81 -21.92
C VAL A 306 6.70 6.32 -21.68
N TRP A 307 7.16 6.80 -20.53
CA TRP A 307 6.93 8.18 -20.10
C TRP A 307 8.06 9.14 -20.43
N ASN A 308 9.27 8.62 -20.68
CA ASN A 308 10.46 9.45 -20.86
C ASN A 308 11.26 9.06 -22.11
N ASN A 309 10.82 8.08 -22.91
CA ASN A 309 11.57 7.53 -24.06
C ASN A 309 13.01 7.14 -23.70
N LYS A 310 13.20 6.58 -22.50
CA LYS A 310 14.52 6.20 -21.97
C LYS A 310 14.56 4.73 -21.56
N VAL A 311 15.42 3.97 -22.22
CA VAL A 311 15.80 2.61 -21.82
C VAL A 311 17.22 2.66 -21.25
N MET A 312 17.40 2.14 -20.04
CA MET A 312 18.72 2.13 -19.37
C MET A 312 19.48 0.86 -19.75
N HIS A 313 20.82 0.88 -19.72
CA HIS A 313 21.64 -0.29 -20.06
C HIS A 313 21.44 -1.45 -19.05
N PRO A 314 21.40 -2.72 -19.50
CA PRO A 314 21.25 -3.90 -18.64
C PRO A 314 22.24 -3.96 -17.48
N GLU A 315 23.52 -3.66 -17.74
CA GLU A 315 24.57 -3.67 -16.71
C GLU A 315 24.31 -2.68 -15.57
N LEU A 316 23.79 -1.48 -15.89
CA LEU A 316 23.46 -0.48 -14.89
C LEU A 316 22.31 -0.96 -13.98
N ILE A 317 21.31 -1.62 -14.57
CA ILE A 317 20.21 -2.23 -13.83
C ILE A 317 20.73 -3.34 -12.92
N CYS A 318 21.56 -4.24 -13.45
CA CYS A 318 22.16 -5.31 -12.68
C CYS A 318 23.01 -4.77 -11.52
N LYS A 319 23.80 -3.72 -11.74
CA LYS A 319 24.58 -3.04 -10.69
C LYS A 319 23.68 -2.50 -9.57
N GLN A 320 22.58 -1.84 -9.92
CA GLN A 320 21.61 -1.35 -8.92
C GLN A 320 20.97 -2.49 -8.14
N ILE A 321 20.60 -3.60 -8.80
CA ILE A 321 20.01 -4.78 -8.15
C ILE A 321 21.01 -5.40 -7.18
N LYS A 322 22.27 -5.62 -7.62
CA LYS A 322 23.35 -6.12 -6.77
C LYS A 322 23.49 -5.28 -5.51
N GLN A 323 23.55 -3.95 -5.64
CA GLN A 323 23.66 -3.02 -4.52
C GLN A 323 22.45 -3.09 -3.56
N GLU A 324 21.23 -3.02 -4.08
CA GLU A 324 20.00 -3.07 -3.27
C GLU A 324 19.89 -4.40 -2.50
N CYS A 325 20.18 -5.52 -3.15
CA CYS A 325 20.19 -6.85 -2.53
C CYS A 325 21.29 -7.00 -1.49
N LYS A 326 22.53 -6.54 -1.77
CA LYS A 326 23.65 -6.51 -0.82
C LYS A 326 23.28 -5.71 0.45
N ILE A 327 22.72 -4.51 0.30
CA ILE A 327 22.28 -3.68 1.44
C ILE A 327 21.21 -4.41 2.27
N LYS A 328 20.21 -5.00 1.60
CA LYS A 328 19.12 -5.70 2.29
C LYS A 328 19.59 -6.96 3.00
N LEU A 329 20.61 -7.64 2.47
CA LEU A 329 21.25 -8.80 3.07
C LEU A 329 22.07 -8.43 4.32
N LYS A 330 22.78 -7.28 4.32
CA LYS A 330 23.47 -6.77 5.53
C LYS A 330 22.52 -6.56 6.72
N MET A 331 21.25 -6.25 6.45
CA MET A 331 20.22 -6.10 7.48
C MET A 331 19.71 -7.45 8.03
N GLN A 332 20.10 -8.58 7.44
CA GLN A 332 19.75 -9.91 7.93
C GLN A 332 20.83 -10.43 8.88
N ASN A 333 20.42 -11.18 9.91
CA ASN A 333 21.36 -11.84 10.81
C ASN A 333 21.91 -13.13 10.19
N ILE A 334 22.76 -12.99 9.16
CA ILE A 334 23.39 -14.11 8.44
C ILE A 334 24.32 -14.93 9.33
N ARG A 335 24.66 -14.44 10.53
CA ARG A 335 25.56 -15.14 11.45
C ARG A 335 24.97 -16.43 12.04
N LYS A 336 23.64 -16.58 12.00
CA LYS A 336 22.91 -17.76 12.45
C LYS A 336 22.78 -18.84 11.37
N GLU A 337 23.24 -18.58 10.14
CA GLU A 337 23.15 -19.52 9.02
C GLU A 337 24.34 -20.49 9.01
N GLY A 338 24.14 -21.69 8.43
CA GLY A 338 25.19 -22.70 8.31
C GLY A 338 26.40 -22.23 7.49
N ARG A 339 27.60 -22.76 7.79
CA ARG A 339 28.90 -22.34 7.23
C ARG A 339 28.89 -22.19 5.70
N ASN A 340 28.33 -23.18 4.99
CA ASN A 340 28.26 -23.14 3.51
C ASN A 340 27.38 -22.01 2.97
N SER A 341 26.27 -21.69 3.65
CA SER A 341 25.39 -20.59 3.24
C SER A 341 26.03 -19.23 3.54
N ARG A 342 26.71 -19.10 4.68
CA ARG A 342 27.46 -17.89 5.04
C ARG A 342 28.57 -17.61 4.03
N ASN A 343 29.44 -18.59 3.76
CA ASN A 343 30.57 -18.42 2.83
C ASN A 343 30.11 -18.00 1.42
N TRP A 344 29.05 -18.63 0.90
CA TRP A 344 28.49 -18.25 -0.40
C TRP A 344 27.94 -16.82 -0.40
N LEU A 345 27.20 -16.43 0.64
CA LEU A 345 26.67 -15.06 0.76
C LEU A 345 27.77 -14.00 0.90
N GLU A 346 28.89 -14.34 1.54
CA GLU A 346 30.04 -13.45 1.69
C GLU A 346 30.81 -13.27 0.37
N GLN A 347 30.96 -14.33 -0.44
CA GLN A 347 31.59 -14.26 -1.77
C GLN A 347 30.87 -13.31 -2.73
N LEU A 348 29.56 -13.13 -2.58
CA LEU A 348 28.78 -12.20 -3.40
C LEU A 348 29.18 -10.73 -3.20
N TYR A 349 29.82 -10.38 -2.08
CA TYR A 349 30.33 -9.03 -1.84
C TYR A 349 31.67 -8.75 -2.53
N VAL A 350 32.46 -9.79 -2.76
CA VAL A 350 33.81 -9.69 -3.38
C VAL A 350 33.74 -9.73 -4.90
N THR A 351 32.73 -10.41 -5.44
CA THR A 351 32.47 -10.47 -6.88
C THR A 351 31.64 -9.25 -7.31
N ASP A 352 32.28 -8.26 -7.93
CA ASP A 352 31.58 -7.17 -8.64
C ASP A 352 31.84 -7.22 -10.15
#